data_AF-A0A1I3AIM2-F1
#
_entry.id   AF-A0A1I3AIM2-F1
#
_cell.length_a   1.000
_cell.length_b   1.000
_cell.length_c   1.000
_cell.angle_alpha   90.00
_cell.angle_beta   90.00
_cell.angle_gamma   90.00
#
_symmetry.space_group_name_H-M   'P 1'
#
loop_
_entity.id
_entity.type
_entity.pdbx_description
1 polymer ?
#
loop_
_entity_poly.entity_id
_entity_poly.type
_entity_poly.pdbx_seq_one_letter_code
_entity_poly.pdbx_strand_id
1 'polypeptide(L)'
;MVITCGEFFEFREYISPNSFGILNKLDHYTLLEFGHRRRFELIKRWANLGGNIHPPEKTIALIDQMEKLVTSVIGAGVVPSTPFFMLTLLQTLEAGSPTDLQHSALGDYYRYLIIHSLEVQHVSREEHAEILNYCAHLGWFVSQTPSQKISTTDFQQFHHQFTERHGLSLDFTHRSRLLAQAKLFEQCDDGFGFVFPYLYYFFLGKYLAEHLDTEEINQFIRKCCLSLHNPDCSNTVLFLAHHSRDKRVYEGILFILQTHFAKCSPVNLDNDVDVVNGLVKSTPNLIYIQSDPLENRTEIRNLQDKTEAKRQELMPDSETLPPEFVALISLLKTIDILGQFLKNHYGQLEAQVKEQLIKELFDGAFRGLRYFLELLVQDSEWLIQSIEKVIEKRGLEDDQLKRNARAKKETFELLGMIVTAFIRRCGISVASPHLARIIERVIVGNPTTIYRLVLSAIDLEYQGGLKDLSKLRDLNQDIKNNSLAQWILRQLVLAHMHLYSTTHIQKQRVCAELSIDIHNQRLVELETKDSKRVAH
;
A
#
# COMPACT_ATOMS: atom_id res chain seq x y z
N MET A 1 30.09 -2.32 28.19
CA MET A 1 30.57 -1.20 27.35
C MET A 1 29.80 -1.29 26.04
N VAL A 2 29.06 -0.26 25.65
CA VAL A 2 28.32 -0.24 24.37
C VAL A 2 29.16 0.55 23.39
N ILE A 3 29.57 -0.08 22.29
CA ILE A 3 30.30 0.56 21.20
C ILE A 3 29.33 0.70 20.04
N THR A 4 29.04 1.94 19.64
CA THR A 4 28.26 2.21 18.43
C THR A 4 29.18 2.24 17.23
N CYS A 5 28.79 1.58 16.16
CA CYS A 5 29.56 1.50 14.93
C CYS A 5 28.66 1.79 13.72
N GLY A 6 29.25 2.17 12.59
CA GLY A 6 28.50 2.40 11.35
C GLY A 6 28.04 1.09 10.72
N GLU A 7 27.07 1.14 9.80
CA GLU A 7 26.47 -0.05 9.15
C GLU A 7 27.50 -1.03 8.55
N PHE A 8 28.68 -0.54 8.15
CA PHE A 8 29.75 -1.36 7.55
C PHE A 8 30.77 -1.94 8.56
N PHE A 9 30.51 -1.83 9.87
CA PHE A 9 31.45 -2.32 10.89
C PHE A 9 31.57 -3.85 10.89
N GLU A 10 30.46 -4.57 10.74
CA GLU A 10 30.43 -6.04 10.65
C GLU A 10 31.25 -6.54 9.45
N PHE A 11 31.30 -5.79 8.34
CA PHE A 11 32.07 -6.19 7.16
C PHE A 11 33.58 -5.93 7.32
N ARG A 12 33.97 -4.85 8.00
CA ARG A 12 35.38 -4.58 8.35
C ARG A 12 35.97 -5.63 9.31
N GLU A 13 35.12 -6.34 10.04
CA GLU A 13 35.49 -7.44 10.92
C GLU A 13 36.04 -8.65 10.17
N TYR A 14 35.39 -9.05 9.07
CA TYR A 14 35.79 -10.22 8.26
C TYR A 14 37.14 -10.07 7.56
N ILE A 15 37.57 -8.83 7.31
CA ILE A 15 38.79 -8.52 6.55
C ILE A 15 40.02 -8.34 7.47
N SER A 16 39.82 -8.29 8.80
CA SER A 16 40.88 -8.07 9.80
C SER A 16 41.08 -9.30 10.71
N PRO A 17 42.13 -10.12 10.48
CA PRO A 17 42.34 -11.38 11.23
C PRO A 17 42.49 -11.21 12.74
N ASN A 18 42.99 -10.05 13.20
CA ASN A 18 43.24 -9.79 14.62
C ASN A 18 42.00 -9.26 15.39
N SER A 19 40.97 -8.79 14.68
CA SER A 19 39.77 -8.17 15.29
C SER A 19 38.64 -9.19 15.50
N PHE A 20 38.61 -10.23 14.66
CA PHE A 20 37.60 -11.28 14.60
C PHE A 20 37.45 -12.10 15.90
N GLY A 21 38.53 -12.27 16.68
CA GLY A 21 38.49 -13.09 17.90
C GLY A 21 37.99 -12.38 19.17
N ILE A 22 38.01 -11.05 19.19
CA ILE A 22 37.59 -10.23 20.34
C ILE A 22 36.13 -9.78 20.18
N LEU A 23 35.72 -9.46 18.95
CA LEU A 23 34.39 -8.94 18.64
C LEU A 23 33.32 -10.04 18.53
N ASN A 24 33.64 -11.25 18.05
CA ASN A 24 32.73 -12.42 18.10
C ASN A 24 32.27 -12.82 19.52
N LYS A 25 32.92 -12.30 20.57
CA LYS A 25 32.50 -12.50 21.97
C LYS A 25 31.48 -11.45 22.43
N LEU A 26 31.13 -10.50 21.57
CA LEU A 26 30.19 -9.43 21.84
C LEU A 26 28.85 -9.74 21.18
N ASP A 27 27.77 -9.41 21.85
CA ASP A 27 26.44 -9.47 21.27
C ASP A 27 26.27 -8.32 20.25
N HIS A 28 25.82 -8.67 19.05
CA HIS A 28 25.60 -7.73 17.95
C HIS A 28 24.13 -7.33 17.89
N TYR A 29 23.88 -6.03 17.71
CA TYR A 29 22.53 -5.48 17.66
C TYR A 29 22.44 -4.46 16.53
N THR A 30 21.49 -4.65 15.62
CA THR A 30 21.18 -3.70 14.54
C THR A 30 19.93 -2.91 14.89
N LEU A 31 19.97 -1.60 14.66
CA LEU A 31 18.80 -0.75 14.78
C LEU A 31 17.88 -0.96 13.58
N LEU A 32 16.74 -1.59 13.82
CA LEU A 32 15.71 -1.78 12.81
C LEU A 32 14.87 -0.50 12.62
N GLU A 33 14.33 -0.35 11.42
CA GLU A 33 13.40 0.73 11.12
C GLU A 33 12.04 0.57 11.83
N PHE A 34 11.17 1.58 11.73
CA PHE A 34 9.86 1.51 12.34
C PHE A 34 8.89 0.62 11.55
N GLY A 35 8.51 -0.50 12.16
CA GLY A 35 7.32 -1.26 11.77
C GLY A 35 6.03 -0.42 11.84
N HIS A 36 4.95 -0.95 11.28
CA HIS A 36 3.62 -0.36 11.24
C HIS A 36 3.16 0.16 12.61
N ARG A 37 3.38 -0.59 13.71
CA ARG A 37 2.94 -0.12 15.04
C ARG A 37 3.72 1.11 15.49
N ARG A 38 5.05 1.08 15.36
CA ARG A 38 5.92 2.20 15.77
C ARG A 38 5.63 3.45 14.93
N ARG A 39 5.35 3.28 13.63
CA ARG A 39 4.90 4.35 12.75
C ARG A 39 3.60 5.00 13.26
N PHE A 40 2.58 4.18 13.52
CA PHE A 40 1.31 4.65 14.06
C PHE A 40 1.45 5.32 15.43
N GLU A 41 2.28 4.78 16.31
CA GLU A 41 2.55 5.36 17.63
C GLU A 41 3.20 6.75 17.52
N LEU A 42 4.16 6.92 16.60
CA LEU A 42 4.78 8.22 16.34
C LEU A 42 3.75 9.23 15.82
N ILE A 43 2.92 8.84 14.85
CA ILE A 43 1.85 9.70 14.30
C ILE A 43 0.85 10.08 15.39
N LYS A 44 0.42 9.13 16.22
CA LYS A 44 -0.48 9.39 17.34
C LYS A 44 0.14 10.37 18.34
N ARG A 45 1.43 10.23 18.67
CA ARG A 45 2.13 11.17 19.55
C ARG A 45 2.21 12.57 18.92
N TRP A 46 2.54 12.63 17.62
CA TRP A 46 2.61 13.89 16.87
C TRP A 46 1.26 14.62 16.85
N ALA A 47 0.17 13.91 16.51
CA ALA A 47 -1.18 14.46 16.44
C ALA A 47 -1.72 14.97 17.80
N ASN A 48 -1.10 14.56 18.92
CA ASN A 48 -1.46 14.99 20.27
C ASN A 48 -0.43 15.96 20.88
N LEU A 49 0.54 16.46 20.10
CA LEU A 49 1.44 17.51 20.55
C LEU A 49 0.62 18.76 20.95
N GLY A 50 0.95 19.35 22.10
CA GLY A 50 0.15 20.43 22.69
C GLY A 50 -1.04 19.96 23.55
N GLY A 51 -1.35 18.67 23.61
CA GLY A 51 -2.39 18.07 24.45
C GLY A 51 -3.66 17.64 23.69
N ASN A 52 -4.61 17.00 24.39
CA ASN A 52 -5.91 16.58 23.83
C ASN A 52 -6.86 17.77 23.64
N ILE A 53 -6.53 18.68 22.73
CA ILE A 53 -7.30 19.89 22.47
C ILE A 53 -8.53 19.58 21.58
N HIS A 54 -8.50 18.47 20.84
CA HIS A 54 -9.51 18.11 19.86
C HIS A 54 -10.51 17.04 20.35
N PRO A 55 -11.79 17.10 19.93
CA PRO A 55 -12.73 16.00 20.11
C PRO A 55 -12.23 14.71 19.45
N PRO A 56 -12.61 13.51 19.95
CA PRO A 56 -12.11 12.23 19.45
C PRO A 56 -12.23 12.04 17.94
N GLU A 57 -13.34 12.51 17.34
CA GLU A 57 -13.55 12.44 15.89
C GLU A 57 -12.51 13.24 15.10
N LYS A 58 -12.19 14.47 15.56
CA LYS A 58 -11.17 15.31 14.91
C LYS A 58 -9.78 14.72 15.07
N THR A 59 -9.46 14.18 16.26
CA THR A 59 -8.18 13.51 16.50
C THR A 59 -8.01 12.28 15.60
N ILE A 60 -9.03 11.44 15.48
CA ILE A 60 -8.99 10.26 14.60
C ILE A 60 -8.86 10.68 13.14
N ALA A 61 -9.58 11.72 12.68
CA ALA A 61 -9.45 12.24 11.33
C ALA A 61 -8.03 12.76 11.03
N LEU A 62 -7.42 13.48 11.98
CA LEU A 62 -6.05 13.99 11.84
C LEU A 62 -5.02 12.85 11.77
N ILE A 63 -5.11 11.87 12.69
CA ILE A 63 -4.25 10.69 12.68
C ILE A 63 -4.41 9.93 11.37
N ASP A 64 -5.65 9.74 10.90
CA ASP A 64 -5.96 9.05 9.64
C ASP A 64 -5.34 9.75 8.43
N GLN A 65 -5.45 11.08 8.37
CA GLN A 65 -4.85 11.88 7.30
C GLN A 65 -3.32 11.75 7.28
N MET A 66 -2.67 11.92 8.43
CA MET A 66 -1.22 11.79 8.56
C MET A 66 -0.76 10.38 8.21
N GLU A 67 -1.45 9.35 8.71
CA GLU A 67 -1.09 7.96 8.48
C GLU A 67 -1.24 7.54 7.02
N LYS A 68 -2.32 7.96 6.33
CA LYS A 68 -2.50 7.69 4.90
C LYS A 68 -1.39 8.33 4.08
N LEU A 69 -0.97 9.54 4.43
CA LEU A 69 0.10 10.24 3.73
C LEU A 69 1.46 9.57 3.97
N VAL A 70 1.80 9.29 5.22
CA VAL A 70 3.01 8.54 5.60
C VAL A 70 3.04 7.18 4.91
N THR A 71 1.90 6.48 4.85
CA THR A 71 1.80 5.18 4.18
C THR A 71 1.93 5.31 2.65
N SER A 72 1.40 6.36 2.04
CA SER A 72 1.57 6.60 0.59
C SER A 72 3.05 6.83 0.25
N VAL A 73 3.76 7.60 1.08
CA VAL A 73 5.17 7.96 0.88
C VAL A 73 6.11 6.80 1.22
N ILE A 74 6.03 6.30 2.46
CA ILE A 74 6.96 5.29 3.00
C ILE A 74 6.52 3.87 2.62
N GLY A 75 5.22 3.61 2.57
CA GLY A 75 4.65 2.28 2.30
C GLY A 75 4.85 1.77 0.86
N ALA A 76 5.39 2.60 -0.04
CA ALA A 76 5.93 2.13 -1.32
C ALA A 76 7.18 1.23 -1.14
N GLY A 77 7.79 1.20 0.05
CA GLY A 77 8.92 0.34 0.39
C GLY A 77 10.27 0.86 -0.08
N VAL A 78 10.33 2.13 -0.48
CA VAL A 78 11.51 2.73 -1.11
C VAL A 78 12.20 3.78 -0.21
N VAL A 79 11.45 4.35 0.75
CA VAL A 79 11.97 5.25 1.79
C VAL A 79 12.24 4.47 3.06
N PRO A 80 13.41 4.66 3.69
CA PRO A 80 13.68 4.15 5.02
C PRO A 80 12.63 4.65 6.03
N SER A 81 11.99 3.73 6.75
CA SER A 81 11.00 4.05 7.78
C SER A 81 11.65 4.49 9.10
N THR A 82 12.69 5.34 9.02
CA THR A 82 13.40 5.86 10.18
C THR A 82 12.65 7.05 10.80
N PRO A 83 12.84 7.31 12.12
CA PRO A 83 12.21 8.44 12.79
C PRO A 83 12.50 9.78 12.11
N PHE A 84 13.70 9.96 11.56
CA PHE A 84 14.10 11.21 10.92
C PHE A 84 13.24 11.53 9.68
N PHE A 85 13.07 10.57 8.76
CA PHE A 85 12.22 10.77 7.59
C PHE A 85 10.76 10.97 7.99
N MET A 86 10.26 10.19 8.95
CA MET A 86 8.89 10.33 9.42
C MET A 86 8.62 11.71 10.04
N LEU A 87 9.51 12.18 10.91
CA LEU A 87 9.38 13.49 11.54
C LEU A 87 9.50 14.62 10.53
N THR A 88 10.40 14.50 9.55
CA THR A 88 10.53 15.47 8.45
C THR A 88 9.23 15.57 7.66
N LEU A 89 8.62 14.44 7.32
CA LEU A 89 7.33 14.39 6.64
C LEU A 89 6.21 15.01 7.48
N LEU A 90 6.07 14.63 8.75
CA LEU A 90 5.05 15.16 9.66
C LEU A 90 5.22 16.66 9.91
N GLN A 91 6.44 17.13 10.11
CA GLN A 91 6.75 18.55 10.27
C GLN A 91 6.39 19.34 9.02
N THR A 92 6.67 18.80 7.84
CA THR A 92 6.35 19.48 6.58
C THR A 92 4.83 19.60 6.37
N LEU A 93 4.06 18.61 6.83
CA LEU A 93 2.60 18.68 6.82
C LEU A 93 2.06 19.78 7.74
N GLU A 94 2.63 19.91 8.94
CA GLU A 94 2.19 20.89 9.94
C GLU A 94 2.63 22.32 9.62
N ALA A 95 3.86 22.49 9.13
CA ALA A 95 4.43 23.79 8.78
C ALA A 95 3.66 24.51 7.65
N GLY A 96 2.78 23.79 6.93
CA GLY A 96 1.94 24.37 5.89
C GLY A 96 2.74 25.05 4.79
N SER A 97 3.97 24.59 4.52
CA SER A 97 4.83 25.23 3.52
C SER A 97 4.11 25.34 2.16
N PRO A 98 4.12 26.52 1.53
CA PRO A 98 3.28 26.84 0.39
C PRO A 98 3.80 26.05 -0.82
N THR A 99 3.09 25.00 -1.25
CA THR A 99 2.12 25.05 -2.37
C THR A 99 1.70 23.64 -2.85
N ASP A 100 2.45 22.55 -2.61
CA ASP A 100 2.22 21.31 -3.41
C ASP A 100 2.10 19.96 -2.65
N LEU A 101 2.58 19.86 -1.41
CA LEU A 101 2.68 18.55 -0.72
C LEU A 101 1.35 17.93 -0.28
N GLN A 102 0.29 18.73 -0.10
CA GLN A 102 -1.01 18.20 0.35
C GLN A 102 -1.73 17.38 -0.72
N HIS A 103 -1.28 17.44 -1.98
CA HIS A 103 -2.05 16.93 -3.12
C HIS A 103 -1.26 16.02 -4.08
N SER A 104 0.07 16.10 -4.11
CA SER A 104 0.96 15.21 -4.88
C SER A 104 2.00 14.56 -3.95
N ALA A 105 1.48 13.85 -2.95
CA ALA A 105 2.19 13.45 -1.73
C ALA A 105 3.48 12.65 -1.92
N LEU A 106 3.59 11.85 -2.99
CA LEU A 106 4.69 10.91 -3.14
C LEU A 106 5.97 11.60 -3.61
N GLY A 107 5.99 12.17 -4.81
CA GLY A 107 7.25 12.64 -5.39
C GLY A 107 7.61 14.10 -5.16
N ASP A 108 6.65 14.94 -4.74
CA ASP A 108 7.02 16.25 -4.20
C ASP A 108 7.76 16.12 -2.87
N TYR A 109 7.46 15.09 -2.08
CA TYR A 109 8.23 14.79 -0.86
C TYR A 109 9.64 14.31 -1.19
N TYR A 110 9.79 13.40 -2.15
CA TYR A 110 11.13 12.97 -2.61
C TYR A 110 11.96 14.13 -3.13
N ARG A 111 11.36 14.97 -3.97
CA ARG A 111 12.01 16.18 -4.47
C ARG A 111 12.38 17.11 -3.33
N TYR A 112 11.50 17.32 -2.36
CA TYR A 112 11.77 18.14 -1.19
C TYR A 112 13.00 17.63 -0.42
N LEU A 113 13.07 16.32 -0.13
CA LEU A 113 14.23 15.74 0.55
C LEU A 113 15.53 15.95 -0.25
N ILE A 114 15.50 15.73 -1.56
CA ILE A 114 16.66 15.90 -2.43
C ILE A 114 17.11 17.36 -2.45
N ILE A 115 16.19 18.31 -2.67
CA ILE A 115 16.50 19.74 -2.70
C ILE A 115 17.02 20.21 -1.35
N HIS A 116 16.37 19.81 -0.25
CA HIS A 116 16.82 20.16 1.09
C HIS A 116 18.25 19.65 1.35
N SER A 117 18.57 18.42 0.95
CA SER A 117 19.94 17.88 1.06
C SER A 117 20.98 18.71 0.27
N LEU A 118 20.60 19.27 -0.87
CA LEU A 118 21.46 20.17 -1.65
C LEU A 118 21.60 21.56 -0.99
N GLU A 119 20.50 22.11 -0.47
CA GLU A 119 20.51 23.41 0.22
C GLU A 119 21.36 23.38 1.50
N VAL A 120 21.36 22.26 2.24
CA VAL A 120 22.26 22.04 3.39
C VAL A 120 23.74 22.07 3.00
N GLN A 121 24.07 21.69 1.75
CA GLN A 121 25.42 21.81 1.20
C GLN A 121 25.69 23.16 0.51
N HIS A 122 24.84 24.16 0.75
CA HIS A 122 24.95 25.52 0.19
C HIS A 122 24.92 25.58 -1.35
N VAL A 123 24.31 24.59 -2.01
CA VAL A 123 24.11 24.63 -3.46
C VAL A 123 23.09 25.70 -3.83
N SER A 124 23.43 26.55 -4.79
CA SER A 124 22.54 27.62 -5.23
C SER A 124 21.32 27.07 -5.97
N ARG A 125 20.19 27.78 -5.90
CA ARG A 125 18.94 27.36 -6.59
C ARG A 125 19.09 27.25 -8.11
N GLU A 126 20.00 28.02 -8.69
CA GLU A 126 20.28 28.02 -10.13
C GLU A 126 20.94 26.70 -10.57
N GLU A 127 21.73 26.07 -9.69
CA GLU A 127 22.42 24.81 -9.96
C GLU A 127 21.51 23.59 -9.80
N HIS A 128 20.41 23.69 -9.04
CA HIS A 128 19.54 22.56 -8.71
C HIS A 128 19.07 21.78 -9.95
N ALA A 129 18.66 22.48 -11.01
CA ALA A 129 18.18 21.85 -12.23
C ALA A 129 19.28 21.02 -12.92
N GLU A 130 20.51 21.55 -12.96
CA GLU A 130 21.66 20.84 -13.53
C GLU A 130 22.00 19.60 -12.69
N ILE A 131 22.03 19.70 -11.36
CA ILE A 131 22.33 18.56 -10.48
C ILE A 131 21.29 17.45 -10.65
N LEU A 132 20.00 17.81 -10.66
CA LEU A 132 18.93 16.84 -10.87
C LEU A 132 19.03 16.17 -12.24
N ASN A 133 19.47 16.90 -13.28
CA ASN A 133 19.71 16.32 -14.59
C ASN A 133 20.91 15.36 -14.59
N TYR A 134 22.03 15.76 -13.98
CA TYR A 134 23.21 14.92 -13.79
C TYR A 134 22.84 13.59 -13.10
N CYS A 135 22.09 13.67 -12.00
CA CYS A 135 21.65 12.49 -11.26
C CYS A 135 20.65 11.62 -12.05
N ALA A 136 19.76 12.20 -12.86
CA ALA A 136 18.86 11.44 -13.73
C ALA A 136 19.64 10.62 -14.77
N HIS A 137 20.59 11.24 -15.47
CA HIS A 137 21.47 10.55 -16.41
C HIS A 137 22.33 9.48 -15.71
N LEU A 138 22.80 9.75 -14.49
CA LEU A 138 23.52 8.78 -13.68
C LEU A 138 22.63 7.59 -13.30
N GLY A 139 21.35 7.83 -12.98
CA GLY A 139 20.36 6.79 -12.70
C GLY A 139 20.20 5.81 -13.87
N TRP A 140 20.08 6.33 -15.09
CA TRP A 140 20.04 5.49 -16.29
C TRP A 140 21.34 4.74 -16.56
N PHE A 141 22.48 5.37 -16.33
CA PHE A 141 23.78 4.72 -16.50
C PHE A 141 23.95 3.56 -15.51
N VAL A 142 23.58 3.77 -14.24
CA VAL A 142 23.59 2.74 -13.18
C VAL A 142 22.61 1.62 -13.48
N SER A 143 21.45 1.89 -14.10
CA SER A 143 20.46 0.84 -14.41
C SER A 143 20.94 -0.16 -15.47
N GLN A 144 22.00 0.17 -16.21
CA GLN A 144 22.62 -0.74 -17.19
C GLN A 144 23.56 -1.76 -16.52
N THR A 145 23.87 -1.61 -15.24
CA THR A 145 24.73 -2.56 -14.51
C THR A 145 23.90 -3.56 -13.72
N PRO A 146 24.29 -4.85 -13.67
CA PRO A 146 23.54 -5.87 -12.94
C PRO A 146 23.44 -5.61 -11.43
N SER A 147 24.44 -4.94 -10.85
CA SER A 147 24.55 -4.68 -9.41
C SER A 147 23.93 -3.35 -8.96
N GLN A 148 23.42 -2.53 -9.89
CA GLN A 148 23.02 -1.13 -9.63
C GLN A 148 24.13 -0.33 -8.91
N LYS A 149 25.39 -0.71 -9.17
CA LYS A 149 26.61 -0.04 -8.72
C LYS A 149 27.55 0.12 -9.91
N ILE A 150 28.43 1.11 -9.85
CA ILE A 150 29.40 1.42 -10.90
C ILE A 150 30.81 1.55 -10.33
N SER A 151 31.84 1.17 -11.06
CA SER A 151 33.23 1.37 -10.59
C SER A 151 33.62 2.86 -10.60
N THR A 152 34.74 3.21 -9.96
CA THR A 152 35.31 4.57 -10.08
C THR A 152 35.57 4.96 -11.53
N THR A 153 36.08 4.01 -12.33
CA THR A 153 36.36 4.20 -13.75
C THR A 153 35.08 4.47 -14.54
N ASP A 154 34.04 3.68 -14.29
CA ASP A 154 32.73 3.88 -14.94
C ASP A 154 32.11 5.22 -14.54
N PHE A 155 32.28 5.66 -13.29
CA PHE A 155 31.76 6.95 -12.83
C PHE A 155 32.50 8.13 -13.48
N GLN A 156 33.82 8.05 -13.62
CA GLN A 156 34.62 9.03 -14.36
C GLN A 156 34.24 9.06 -15.84
N GLN A 157 34.04 7.90 -16.45
CA GLN A 157 33.60 7.78 -17.83
C GLN A 157 32.22 8.42 -18.03
N PHE A 158 31.25 8.10 -17.16
CA PHE A 158 29.93 8.73 -17.16
C PHE A 158 30.05 10.26 -17.07
N HIS A 159 30.84 10.76 -16.12
CA HIS A 159 31.02 12.20 -15.91
C HIS A 159 31.55 12.90 -17.17
N HIS A 160 32.58 12.32 -17.80
CA HIS A 160 33.13 12.83 -19.06
C HIS A 160 32.08 12.82 -20.18
N GLN A 161 31.33 11.72 -20.33
CA GLN A 161 30.28 11.63 -21.36
C GLN A 161 29.16 12.66 -21.14
N PHE A 162 28.74 12.89 -19.89
CA PHE A 162 27.72 13.87 -19.55
C PHE A 162 28.18 15.30 -19.81
N THR A 163 29.38 15.67 -19.34
CA THR A 163 29.93 17.02 -19.50
C THR A 163 30.14 17.38 -20.96
N GLU A 164 30.71 16.48 -21.76
CA GLU A 164 30.87 16.66 -23.21
C GLU A 164 29.52 16.81 -23.92
N ARG A 165 28.55 15.94 -23.62
CA ARG A 165 27.22 15.97 -24.26
C ARG A 165 26.44 17.25 -23.97
N HIS A 166 26.59 17.79 -22.77
CA HIS A 166 25.86 18.99 -22.32
C HIS A 166 26.67 20.28 -22.44
N GLY A 167 27.93 20.23 -22.89
CA GLY A 167 28.80 21.40 -23.02
C GLY A 167 29.13 22.08 -21.68
N LEU A 168 29.28 21.28 -20.61
CA LEU A 168 29.48 21.77 -19.25
C LEU A 168 30.95 21.61 -18.82
N SER A 169 31.49 22.62 -18.13
CA SER A 169 32.82 22.54 -17.51
C SER A 169 32.68 22.24 -16.02
N LEU A 170 32.49 20.97 -15.70
CA LEU A 170 32.35 20.49 -14.31
C LEU A 170 33.60 19.71 -13.90
N ASP A 171 34.05 19.91 -12.66
CA ASP A 171 35.11 19.09 -12.08
C ASP A 171 34.53 17.81 -11.46
N PHE A 172 35.05 16.65 -11.87
CA PHE A 172 34.62 15.35 -11.36
C PHE A 172 34.79 15.23 -9.84
N THR A 173 35.92 15.70 -9.31
CA THR A 173 36.24 15.56 -7.89
C THR A 173 35.31 16.40 -7.03
N HIS A 174 35.00 17.61 -7.47
CA HIS A 174 34.03 18.49 -6.83
C HIS A 174 32.62 17.91 -6.90
N ARG A 175 32.18 17.47 -8.09
CA ARG A 175 30.84 16.88 -8.28
C ARG A 175 30.64 15.62 -7.45
N SER A 176 31.58 14.68 -7.49
CA SER A 176 31.51 13.44 -6.71
C SER A 176 31.48 13.70 -5.20
N ARG A 177 32.30 14.63 -4.71
CA ARG A 177 32.28 15.03 -3.29
C ARG A 177 30.95 15.66 -2.89
N LEU A 178 30.40 16.55 -3.72
CA LEU A 178 29.10 17.17 -3.48
C LEU A 178 27.99 16.13 -3.35
N LEU A 179 27.92 15.18 -4.29
CA LEU A 179 26.91 14.11 -4.26
C LEU A 179 27.04 13.23 -3.01
N ALA A 180 28.27 12.95 -2.57
CA ALA A 180 28.51 12.18 -1.34
C ALA A 180 28.12 12.96 -0.07
N GLN A 181 28.45 14.25 0.00
CA GLN A 181 28.11 15.12 1.12
C GLN A 181 26.61 15.37 1.22
N ALA A 182 25.93 15.55 0.09
CA ALA A 182 24.47 15.66 0.00
C ALA A 182 23.75 14.32 0.20
N LYS A 183 24.46 13.22 0.47
CA LYS A 183 23.90 11.87 0.63
C LYS A 183 23.02 11.42 -0.54
N LEU A 184 23.43 11.79 -1.76
CA LEU A 184 22.77 11.38 -3.00
C LEU A 184 23.43 10.15 -3.63
N PHE A 185 24.76 10.14 -3.67
CA PHE A 185 25.55 9.08 -4.31
C PHE A 185 26.85 8.88 -3.54
N GLU A 186 27.14 7.66 -3.10
CA GLU A 186 28.31 7.39 -2.26
C GLU A 186 29.13 6.20 -2.74
N GLN A 187 30.35 6.12 -2.23
CA GLN A 187 31.22 4.97 -2.43
C GLN A 187 30.84 3.88 -1.42
N CYS A 188 30.47 2.72 -1.94
CA CYS A 188 30.30 1.45 -1.23
C CYS A 188 31.49 0.53 -1.52
N ASP A 189 31.54 -0.62 -0.84
CA ASP A 189 32.67 -1.56 -0.96
C ASP A 189 32.88 -2.10 -2.39
N ASP A 190 31.80 -2.25 -3.17
CA ASP A 190 31.84 -2.78 -4.55
C ASP A 190 31.72 -1.71 -5.66
N GLY A 191 31.94 -0.43 -5.33
CA GLY A 191 31.79 0.69 -6.27
C GLY A 191 30.88 1.79 -5.74
N PHE A 192 30.37 2.64 -6.61
CA PHE A 192 29.50 3.76 -6.27
C PHE A 192 28.03 3.43 -6.54
N GLY A 193 27.15 3.93 -5.68
CA GLY A 193 25.70 3.74 -5.79
C GLY A 193 24.91 4.86 -5.13
N PHE A 194 23.60 4.89 -5.39
CA PHE A 194 22.69 5.81 -4.69
C PHE A 194 22.56 5.40 -3.23
N VAL A 195 22.63 6.37 -2.31
CA VAL A 195 22.64 6.12 -0.86
C VAL A 195 21.37 5.42 -0.39
N PHE A 196 20.23 5.76 -1.01
CA PHE A 196 18.94 5.17 -0.69
C PHE A 196 18.24 4.67 -1.97
N PRO A 197 17.48 3.57 -1.90
CA PRO A 197 16.74 3.05 -3.04
C PRO A 197 15.84 4.10 -3.71
N TYR A 198 15.18 4.97 -2.94
CA TYR A 198 14.26 5.95 -3.53
C TYR A 198 14.97 6.96 -4.43
N LEU A 199 16.24 7.28 -4.14
CA LEU A 199 17.01 8.21 -4.97
C LEU A 199 17.24 7.59 -6.35
N TYR A 200 17.66 6.33 -6.39
CA TYR A 200 17.83 5.59 -7.64
C TYR A 200 16.54 5.58 -8.46
N TYR A 201 15.42 5.14 -7.88
CA TYR A 201 14.15 5.07 -8.62
C TYR A 201 13.58 6.43 -9.00
N PHE A 202 13.76 7.46 -8.16
CA PHE A 202 13.39 8.84 -8.48
C PHE A 202 14.14 9.34 -9.71
N PHE A 203 15.47 9.22 -9.70
CA PHE A 203 16.29 9.71 -10.80
C PHE A 203 16.14 8.88 -12.08
N LEU A 204 16.02 7.55 -11.96
CA LEU A 204 15.71 6.68 -13.09
C LEU A 204 14.34 7.03 -13.68
N GLY A 205 13.30 7.16 -12.85
CA GLY A 205 11.96 7.56 -13.29
C GLY A 205 11.95 8.92 -14.00
N LYS A 206 12.71 9.90 -13.47
CA LYS A 206 12.89 11.21 -14.11
C LYS A 206 13.55 11.07 -15.49
N TYR A 207 14.63 10.31 -15.61
CA TYR A 207 15.30 10.11 -16.89
C TYR A 207 14.37 9.47 -17.93
N LEU A 208 13.67 8.40 -17.55
CA LEU A 208 12.72 7.72 -18.43
C LEU A 208 11.60 8.65 -18.91
N ALA A 209 11.07 9.49 -18.01
CA ALA A 209 10.01 10.45 -18.32
C ALA A 209 10.45 11.50 -19.36
N GLU A 210 11.72 11.89 -19.36
CA GLU A 210 12.29 12.90 -20.25
C GLU A 210 12.73 12.33 -21.62
N HIS A 211 12.82 11.00 -21.76
CA HIS A 211 13.36 10.31 -22.95
C HIS A 211 12.36 9.30 -23.58
N LEU A 212 11.06 9.52 -23.40
CA LEU A 212 9.99 8.63 -23.90
C LEU A 212 9.93 8.51 -25.43
N ASP A 213 10.60 9.38 -26.17
CA ASP A 213 10.72 9.36 -27.63
C ASP A 213 11.72 8.32 -28.16
N THR A 214 12.53 7.71 -27.29
CA THR A 214 13.56 6.74 -27.68
C THR A 214 13.02 5.29 -27.60
N GLU A 215 13.27 4.48 -28.63
CA GLU A 215 12.80 3.08 -28.69
C GLU A 215 13.37 2.21 -27.57
N GLU A 216 14.67 2.35 -27.25
CA GLU A 216 15.33 1.65 -26.14
C GLU A 216 14.60 1.89 -24.80
N ILE A 217 14.21 3.14 -24.55
CA ILE A 217 13.50 3.56 -23.34
C ILE A 217 12.09 2.96 -23.32
N ASN A 218 11.36 2.98 -24.44
CA ASN A 218 10.05 2.36 -24.53
C ASN A 218 10.10 0.84 -24.30
N GLN A 219 11.12 0.16 -24.81
CA GLN A 219 11.33 -1.27 -24.57
C GLN A 219 11.62 -1.57 -23.11
N PHE A 220 12.47 -0.76 -22.46
CA PHE A 220 12.75 -0.88 -21.03
C PHE A 220 11.49 -0.68 -20.18
N ILE A 221 10.72 0.37 -20.45
CA ILE A 221 9.45 0.64 -19.75
C ILE A 221 8.47 -0.51 -19.92
N ARG A 222 8.33 -1.05 -21.14
CA ARG A 222 7.46 -2.20 -21.42
C ARG A 222 7.89 -3.44 -20.64
N LYS A 223 9.19 -3.71 -20.57
CA LYS A 223 9.74 -4.81 -19.75
C LYS A 223 9.36 -4.62 -18.28
N CYS A 224 9.54 -3.43 -17.72
CA CYS A 224 9.17 -3.16 -16.33
C CYS A 224 7.67 -3.32 -16.06
N CYS A 225 6.81 -2.86 -16.98
CA CYS A 225 5.36 -3.04 -16.86
C CYS A 225 4.95 -4.53 -16.88
N LEU A 226 5.61 -5.37 -17.67
CA LEU A 226 5.34 -6.82 -17.71
C LEU A 226 5.84 -7.57 -16.47
N SER A 227 6.73 -6.97 -15.69
CA SER A 227 7.39 -7.58 -14.53
C SER A 227 7.08 -6.88 -13.21
N LEU A 228 5.88 -6.29 -13.05
CA LEU A 228 5.50 -5.53 -11.85
C LEU A 228 5.49 -6.32 -10.53
N HIS A 229 5.56 -7.65 -10.56
CA HIS A 229 5.79 -8.46 -9.37
C HIS A 229 7.22 -8.29 -8.81
N ASN A 230 8.18 -7.92 -9.65
CA ASN A 230 9.54 -7.60 -9.25
C ASN A 230 9.58 -6.18 -8.63
N PRO A 231 10.13 -6.02 -7.41
CA PRO A 231 10.20 -4.72 -6.73
C PRO A 231 10.85 -3.61 -7.56
N ASP A 232 11.98 -3.88 -8.22
CA ASP A 232 12.72 -2.89 -9.02
C ASP A 232 11.88 -2.39 -10.19
N CYS A 233 11.20 -3.30 -10.88
CA CYS A 233 10.27 -2.95 -11.96
C CYS A 233 9.09 -2.14 -11.44
N SER A 234 8.48 -2.56 -10.33
CA SER A 234 7.32 -1.85 -9.74
C SER A 234 7.66 -0.44 -9.25
N ASN A 235 8.82 -0.27 -8.63
CA ASN A 235 9.30 1.02 -8.15
C ASN A 235 9.69 1.92 -9.33
N THR A 236 10.37 1.38 -10.35
CA THR A 236 10.69 2.13 -11.58
C THR A 236 9.43 2.69 -12.23
N VAL A 237 8.40 1.87 -12.41
CA VAL A 237 7.13 2.31 -13.02
C VAL A 237 6.39 3.30 -12.12
N LEU A 238 6.41 3.11 -10.79
CA LEU A 238 5.82 4.04 -9.83
C LEU A 238 6.43 5.45 -9.93
N PHE A 239 7.76 5.55 -9.97
CA PHE A 239 8.44 6.85 -10.09
C PHE A 239 8.33 7.44 -11.50
N LEU A 240 8.36 6.63 -12.55
CA LEU A 240 8.05 7.09 -13.91
C LEU A 240 6.65 7.71 -13.98
N ALA A 241 5.65 7.04 -13.40
CA ALA A 241 4.27 7.52 -13.32
C ALA A 241 4.12 8.76 -12.43
N HIS A 242 5.08 9.06 -11.56
CA HIS A 242 5.13 10.33 -10.85
C HIS A 242 5.69 11.45 -11.73
N HIS A 243 6.77 11.18 -12.47
CA HIS A 243 7.46 12.18 -13.28
C HIS A 243 6.77 12.49 -14.62
N SER A 244 5.90 11.61 -15.10
CA SER A 244 5.26 11.77 -16.40
C SER A 244 3.76 11.53 -16.37
N ARG A 245 3.05 12.44 -17.04
CA ARG A 245 1.62 12.34 -17.38
C ARG A 245 1.38 11.88 -18.83
N ASP A 246 2.45 11.52 -19.54
CA ASP A 246 2.38 11.15 -20.95
C ASP A 246 1.48 9.92 -21.14
N LYS A 247 0.69 9.96 -22.21
CA LYS A 247 -0.25 8.89 -22.57
C LYS A 247 0.42 7.53 -22.69
N ARG A 248 1.65 7.48 -23.22
CA ARG A 248 2.43 6.25 -23.34
C ARG A 248 2.70 5.57 -22.01
N VAL A 249 2.84 6.34 -20.92
CA VAL A 249 3.14 5.80 -19.59
C VAL A 249 1.93 5.11 -19.00
N TYR A 250 0.78 5.80 -18.90
CA TYR A 250 -0.41 5.18 -18.32
C TYR A 250 -1.03 4.12 -19.24
N GLU A 251 -0.87 4.22 -20.57
CA GLU A 251 -1.28 3.14 -21.48
C GLU A 251 -0.43 1.89 -21.34
N GLY A 252 0.87 2.02 -21.07
CA GLY A 252 1.74 0.87 -20.73
C GLY A 252 1.28 0.16 -19.46
N ILE A 253 0.87 0.91 -18.43
CA ILE A 253 0.32 0.39 -17.18
C ILE A 253 -1.04 -0.29 -17.42
N LEU A 254 -1.93 0.36 -18.17
CA LEU A 254 -3.25 -0.18 -18.54
C LEU A 254 -3.16 -1.47 -19.36
N PHE A 255 -2.18 -1.56 -20.27
CA PHE A 255 -1.98 -2.72 -21.11
C PHE A 255 -1.87 -4.00 -20.28
N ILE A 256 -1.25 -3.93 -19.09
CA ILE A 256 -1.16 -5.05 -18.14
C ILE A 256 -2.54 -5.43 -17.60
N LEU A 257 -3.35 -4.46 -17.16
CA LEU A 257 -4.72 -4.70 -16.69
C LEU A 257 -5.64 -5.30 -17.76
N GLN A 258 -5.38 -4.98 -19.03
CA GLN A 258 -6.18 -5.43 -20.16
C GLN A 258 -5.74 -6.79 -20.70
N THR A 259 -4.45 -7.10 -20.62
CA THR A 259 -3.90 -8.37 -21.12
C THR A 259 -3.97 -9.47 -20.08
N HIS A 260 -3.65 -9.18 -18.82
CA HIS A 260 -3.85 -10.13 -17.74
C HIS A 260 -5.35 -10.38 -17.57
N PHE A 261 -5.74 -11.66 -17.65
CA PHE A 261 -7.14 -12.09 -17.51
C PHE A 261 -8.08 -11.55 -18.60
N ALA A 262 -7.58 -11.20 -19.79
CA ALA A 262 -8.39 -10.69 -20.91
C ALA A 262 -9.57 -11.59 -21.31
N LYS A 263 -9.47 -12.90 -21.02
CA LYS A 263 -10.52 -13.90 -21.29
C LYS A 263 -11.66 -13.88 -20.27
N CYS A 264 -11.45 -13.29 -19.11
CA CYS A 264 -12.45 -13.18 -18.06
C CYS A 264 -13.25 -11.90 -18.25
N SER A 265 -14.56 -11.96 -18.06
CA SER A 265 -15.37 -10.76 -17.85
C SER A 265 -15.17 -10.23 -16.42
N PRO A 266 -15.35 -8.92 -16.15
CA PRO A 266 -15.37 -8.41 -14.78
C PRO A 266 -16.49 -9.09 -13.96
N VAL A 267 -16.23 -9.47 -12.71
CA VAL A 267 -17.30 -9.86 -11.75
C VAL A 267 -18.24 -8.67 -11.54
N ASN A 268 -19.55 -8.87 -11.59
CA ASN A 268 -20.54 -7.82 -11.27
C ASN A 268 -21.23 -8.00 -9.90
N LEU A 269 -21.11 -9.19 -9.32
CA LEU A 269 -21.83 -9.66 -8.12
C LEU A 269 -23.36 -9.69 -8.25
N ASP A 270 -23.93 -9.44 -9.42
CA ASP A 270 -25.37 -9.51 -9.67
C ASP A 270 -25.79 -10.97 -9.96
N ASN A 271 -25.09 -11.63 -10.89
CA ASN A 271 -25.41 -13.00 -11.35
C ASN A 271 -24.22 -13.98 -11.25
N ASP A 272 -23.03 -13.50 -10.88
CA ASP A 272 -21.79 -14.29 -10.94
C ASP A 272 -21.48 -15.09 -9.64
N VAL A 273 -22.40 -15.09 -8.67
CA VAL A 273 -22.12 -15.50 -7.29
C VAL A 273 -23.05 -16.58 -6.75
N ASP A 274 -23.86 -17.20 -7.60
CA ASP A 274 -24.86 -18.19 -7.21
C ASP A 274 -24.24 -19.39 -6.48
N VAL A 275 -23.09 -19.88 -6.96
CA VAL A 275 -22.38 -20.99 -6.31
C VAL A 275 -21.94 -20.63 -4.90
N VAL A 276 -21.43 -19.41 -4.71
CA VAL A 276 -20.99 -18.92 -3.40
C VAL A 276 -22.20 -18.70 -2.49
N ASN A 277 -23.25 -18.04 -3.00
CA ASN A 277 -24.49 -17.83 -2.25
C ASN A 277 -25.14 -19.16 -1.82
N GLY A 278 -25.05 -20.19 -2.66
CA GLY A 278 -25.57 -21.53 -2.37
C GLY A 278 -24.84 -22.28 -1.25
N LEU A 279 -23.67 -21.81 -0.80
CA LEU A 279 -22.96 -22.39 0.35
C LEU A 279 -23.69 -22.16 1.68
N VAL A 280 -24.56 -21.14 1.75
CA VAL A 280 -25.28 -20.74 2.97
C VAL A 280 -26.78 -20.62 2.70
N LYS A 281 -27.60 -20.93 3.71
CA LYS A 281 -29.07 -20.76 3.61
C LYS A 281 -29.51 -19.31 3.78
N SER A 282 -28.74 -18.54 4.54
CA SER A 282 -28.97 -17.12 4.81
C SER A 282 -27.63 -16.45 5.10
N THR A 283 -27.57 -15.14 4.91
CA THR A 283 -26.40 -14.32 5.23
C THR A 283 -25.98 -14.54 6.68
N PRO A 284 -24.72 -14.95 6.96
CA PRO A 284 -24.22 -15.08 8.32
C PRO A 284 -24.39 -13.79 9.13
N ASN A 285 -24.83 -13.93 10.38
CA ASN A 285 -24.87 -12.80 11.31
C ASN A 285 -23.44 -12.36 11.66
N LEU A 286 -23.25 -11.05 11.71
CA LEU A 286 -22.04 -10.43 12.22
C LEU A 286 -22.34 -9.79 13.57
N ILE A 287 -21.35 -9.83 14.45
CA ILE A 287 -21.45 -9.25 15.79
C ILE A 287 -20.49 -8.05 15.87
N TYR A 288 -21.03 -6.89 16.21
CA TYR A 288 -20.23 -5.74 16.62
C TYR A 288 -19.83 -5.89 18.08
N ILE A 289 -18.52 -5.96 18.32
CA ILE A 289 -17.94 -5.94 19.65
C ILE A 289 -17.47 -4.51 19.91
N GLN A 290 -18.07 -3.86 20.92
CA GLN A 290 -17.66 -2.51 21.26
C GLN A 290 -16.21 -2.49 21.75
N SER A 291 -15.37 -1.67 21.13
CA SER A 291 -13.98 -1.42 21.52
C SER A 291 -13.54 -0.01 21.13
N ASP A 292 -12.38 0.43 21.64
CA ASP A 292 -11.80 1.73 21.31
C ASP A 292 -11.17 1.74 19.90
N PRO A 293 -11.50 2.72 19.03
CA PRO A 293 -10.95 2.77 17.69
C PRO A 293 -9.42 2.90 17.61
N LEU A 294 -8.78 3.59 18.56
CA LEU A 294 -7.32 3.75 18.55
C LEU A 294 -6.62 2.46 19.00
N GLU A 295 -7.20 1.72 19.94
CA GLU A 295 -6.73 0.39 20.31
C GLU A 295 -6.86 -0.59 19.13
N ASN A 296 -8.03 -0.64 18.46
CA ASN A 296 -8.23 -1.48 17.29
C ASN A 296 -7.21 -1.17 16.17
N ARG A 297 -6.97 0.13 15.90
CA ARG A 297 -5.94 0.54 14.95
C ARG A 297 -4.58 0.01 15.37
N THR A 298 -4.18 0.17 16.63
CA THR A 298 -2.91 -0.34 17.17
C THR A 298 -2.77 -1.85 16.95
N GLU A 299 -3.81 -2.63 17.25
CA GLU A 299 -3.81 -4.09 17.07
C GLU A 299 -3.69 -4.51 15.60
N ILE A 300 -4.33 -3.80 14.69
CA ILE A 300 -4.17 -4.05 13.25
C ILE A 300 -2.72 -3.83 12.82
N ARG A 301 -2.05 -2.79 13.32
CA ARG A 301 -0.63 -2.54 12.98
C ARG A 301 0.29 -3.59 13.61
N ASN A 302 -0.01 -4.06 14.82
CA ASN A 302 0.68 -5.19 15.44
C ASN A 302 0.57 -6.46 14.58
N LEU A 303 -0.62 -6.74 14.04
CA LEU A 303 -0.82 -7.88 13.14
C LEU A 303 -0.05 -7.70 11.83
N GLN A 304 -0.01 -6.50 11.27
CA GLN A 304 0.80 -6.20 10.08
C GLN A 304 2.29 -6.48 10.32
N ASP A 305 2.85 -6.00 11.44
CA ASP A 305 4.25 -6.25 11.80
C ASP A 305 4.55 -7.76 11.95
N LYS A 306 3.66 -8.50 12.61
CA LYS A 306 3.81 -9.96 12.77
C LYS A 306 3.74 -10.70 11.44
N THR A 307 2.84 -10.29 10.55
CA THR A 307 2.69 -10.90 9.22
C THR A 307 3.90 -10.59 8.34
N GLU A 308 4.43 -9.37 8.41
CA GLU A 308 5.62 -8.98 7.65
C GLU A 308 6.87 -9.72 8.12
N ALA A 309 7.08 -9.83 9.44
CA ALA A 309 8.19 -10.61 10.00
C ALA A 309 8.12 -12.08 9.57
N LYS A 310 6.95 -12.71 9.68
CA LYS A 310 6.75 -14.09 9.21
C LYS A 310 6.97 -14.24 7.71
N ARG A 311 6.56 -13.24 6.92
CA ARG A 311 6.80 -13.26 5.48
C ARG A 311 8.31 -13.25 5.19
N GLN A 312 9.08 -12.40 5.86
CA GLN A 312 10.54 -12.37 5.69
C GLN A 312 11.21 -13.70 6.06
N GLU A 313 10.71 -14.39 7.10
CA GLU A 313 11.22 -15.71 7.50
C GLU A 313 10.85 -16.85 6.52
N LEU A 314 9.71 -16.74 5.82
CA LEU A 314 9.12 -17.82 5.03
C LEU A 314 9.24 -17.61 3.51
N MET A 315 9.78 -16.48 3.04
CA MET A 315 9.80 -16.18 1.61
C MET A 315 10.81 -17.08 0.88
N PRO A 316 10.36 -17.93 -0.06
CA PRO A 316 11.27 -18.51 -1.03
C PRO A 316 11.66 -17.44 -2.07
N ASP A 317 12.78 -17.63 -2.76
CA ASP A 317 13.22 -16.72 -3.82
C ASP A 317 12.10 -16.47 -4.83
N SER A 318 11.94 -15.22 -5.30
CA SER A 318 10.81 -14.80 -6.15
C SER A 318 10.64 -15.65 -7.43
N GLU A 319 11.70 -16.32 -7.86
CA GLU A 319 11.74 -17.24 -9.00
C GLU A 319 10.94 -18.54 -8.79
N THR A 320 10.51 -18.84 -7.56
CA THR A 320 9.79 -20.08 -7.20
C THR A 320 8.28 -19.90 -7.05
N LEU A 321 7.76 -18.68 -7.20
CA LEU A 321 6.33 -18.41 -7.04
C LEU A 321 5.53 -18.99 -8.22
N PRO A 322 4.37 -19.62 -7.97
CA PRO A 322 3.50 -20.09 -9.04
C PRO A 322 3.04 -18.92 -9.95
N PRO A 323 2.83 -19.16 -11.26
CA PRO A 323 2.42 -18.12 -12.20
C PRO A 323 1.18 -17.33 -11.79
N GLU A 324 0.22 -17.98 -11.12
CA GLU A 324 -1.01 -17.35 -10.65
C GLU A 324 -0.74 -16.32 -9.53
N PHE A 325 0.23 -16.60 -8.65
CA PHE A 325 0.66 -15.66 -7.62
C PHE A 325 1.42 -14.49 -8.22
N VAL A 326 2.29 -14.75 -9.20
CA VAL A 326 3.00 -13.71 -9.96
C VAL A 326 2.01 -12.76 -10.64
N ALA A 327 0.97 -13.32 -11.28
CA ALA A 327 -0.10 -12.56 -11.90
C ALA A 327 -0.93 -11.77 -10.88
N LEU A 328 -1.24 -12.34 -9.71
CA LEU A 328 -1.94 -11.65 -8.63
C LEU A 328 -1.14 -10.44 -8.12
N ILE A 329 0.16 -10.64 -7.82
CA ILE A 329 1.02 -9.56 -7.34
C ILE A 329 1.12 -8.46 -8.40
N SER A 330 1.33 -8.83 -9.66
CA SER A 330 1.39 -7.87 -10.78
C SER A 330 0.10 -7.07 -10.92
N LEU A 331 -1.07 -7.72 -10.82
CA LEU A 331 -2.37 -7.05 -10.83
C LEU A 331 -2.51 -6.05 -9.69
N LEU A 332 -2.22 -6.48 -8.45
CA LEU A 332 -2.32 -5.62 -7.28
C LEU A 332 -1.37 -4.41 -7.37
N LYS A 333 -0.14 -4.62 -7.84
CA LYS A 333 0.82 -3.53 -8.09
C LYS A 333 0.34 -2.58 -9.18
N THR A 334 -0.29 -3.09 -10.22
CA THR A 334 -0.86 -2.26 -11.29
C THR A 334 -1.99 -1.36 -10.78
N ILE A 335 -2.88 -1.91 -9.94
CA ILE A 335 -3.95 -1.15 -9.27
C ILE A 335 -3.36 -0.03 -8.39
N ASP A 336 -2.36 -0.37 -7.57
CA ASP A 336 -1.73 0.60 -6.66
C ASP A 336 -1.02 1.73 -7.43
N ILE A 337 -0.24 1.40 -8.48
CA ILE A 337 0.47 2.38 -9.32
C ILE A 337 -0.51 3.28 -10.08
N LEU A 338 -1.54 2.71 -10.71
CA LEU A 338 -2.52 3.48 -11.48
C LEU A 338 -3.36 4.38 -10.56
N GLY A 339 -3.72 3.89 -9.37
CA GLY A 339 -4.38 4.70 -8.34
C GLY A 339 -3.50 5.88 -7.90
N GLN A 340 -2.20 5.66 -7.71
CA GLN A 340 -1.25 6.74 -7.37
C GLN A 340 -1.08 7.74 -8.53
N PHE A 341 -1.01 7.26 -9.78
CA PHE A 341 -0.98 8.11 -10.97
C PHE A 341 -2.19 9.04 -11.03
N LEU A 342 -3.40 8.50 -10.84
CA LEU A 342 -4.65 9.26 -10.80
C LEU A 342 -4.66 10.32 -9.70
N LYS A 343 -4.14 9.99 -8.52
CA LYS A 343 -4.04 10.91 -7.38
C LYS A 343 -3.03 12.02 -7.63
N ASN A 344 -1.87 11.72 -8.22
CA ASN A 344 -0.81 12.70 -8.47
C ASN A 344 -1.20 13.69 -9.59
N HIS A 345 -1.93 13.24 -10.60
CA HIS A 345 -2.25 14.05 -11.78
C HIS A 345 -3.73 14.49 -11.85
N TYR A 346 -4.46 14.44 -10.74
CA TYR A 346 -5.91 14.71 -10.69
C TYR A 346 -6.31 16.06 -11.32
N GLY A 347 -5.50 17.11 -11.11
CA GLY A 347 -5.73 18.47 -11.62
C GLY A 347 -5.24 18.71 -13.04
N GLN A 348 -4.43 17.79 -13.58
CA GLN A 348 -3.80 17.92 -14.90
C GLN A 348 -4.47 17.02 -15.95
N LEU A 349 -5.10 15.92 -15.53
CA LEU A 349 -5.81 14.99 -16.41
C LEU A 349 -7.23 15.48 -16.73
N GLU A 350 -7.62 15.32 -17.98
CA GLU A 350 -8.99 15.55 -18.44
C GLU A 350 -9.98 14.59 -17.75
N ALA A 351 -11.23 15.03 -17.59
CA ALA A 351 -12.25 14.25 -16.91
C ALA A 351 -12.49 12.88 -17.58
N GLN A 352 -12.59 12.85 -18.91
CA GLN A 352 -12.82 11.62 -19.68
C GLN A 352 -11.69 10.61 -19.51
N VAL A 353 -10.43 11.08 -19.49
CA VAL A 353 -9.27 10.21 -19.22
C VAL A 353 -9.36 9.63 -17.82
N LYS A 354 -9.68 10.45 -16.80
CA LYS A 354 -9.85 9.94 -15.42
C LYS A 354 -10.98 8.93 -15.30
N GLU A 355 -12.12 9.16 -15.96
CA GLU A 355 -13.26 8.24 -15.99
C GLU A 355 -12.87 6.90 -16.62
N GLN A 356 -12.15 6.93 -17.76
CA GLN A 356 -11.63 5.73 -18.41
C GLN A 356 -10.65 4.96 -17.51
N LEU A 357 -9.67 5.65 -16.93
CA LEU A 357 -8.64 5.02 -16.10
C LEU A 357 -9.23 4.37 -14.84
N ILE A 358 -10.18 5.04 -14.17
CA ILE A 358 -10.86 4.47 -12.99
C ILE A 358 -11.69 3.24 -13.39
N LYS A 359 -12.40 3.31 -14.52
CA LYS A 359 -13.18 2.17 -15.02
C LYS A 359 -12.29 0.98 -15.35
N GLU A 360 -11.19 1.18 -16.09
CA GLU A 360 -10.24 0.10 -16.42
C GLU A 360 -9.55 -0.48 -15.19
N LEU A 361 -9.27 0.34 -14.18
CA LEU A 361 -8.75 -0.11 -12.88
C LEU A 361 -9.73 -1.06 -12.19
N PHE A 362 -11.01 -0.69 -12.11
CA PHE A 362 -12.04 -1.53 -11.50
C PHE A 362 -12.28 -2.80 -12.31
N ASP A 363 -12.48 -2.67 -13.62
CA ASP A 363 -12.74 -3.82 -14.49
C ASP A 363 -11.56 -4.79 -14.51
N GLY A 364 -10.32 -4.30 -14.59
CA GLY A 364 -9.11 -5.12 -14.53
C GLY A 364 -9.00 -5.89 -13.21
N ALA A 365 -9.25 -5.22 -12.08
CA ALA A 365 -9.28 -5.86 -10.78
C ALA A 365 -10.35 -6.96 -10.71
N PHE A 366 -11.53 -6.71 -11.26
CA PHE A 366 -12.64 -7.66 -11.22
C PHE A 366 -12.52 -8.79 -12.24
N ARG A 367 -11.78 -8.62 -13.34
CA ARG A 367 -11.36 -9.73 -14.20
C ARG A 367 -10.42 -10.68 -13.45
N GLY A 368 -9.44 -10.11 -12.74
CA GLY A 368 -8.57 -10.88 -11.86
C GLY A 368 -9.36 -11.60 -10.76
N LEU A 369 -10.28 -10.91 -10.09
CA LEU A 369 -11.16 -11.52 -9.09
C LEU A 369 -11.95 -12.70 -9.69
N ARG A 370 -12.50 -12.56 -10.91
CA ARG A 370 -13.21 -13.66 -11.58
C ARG A 370 -12.31 -14.89 -11.71
N TYR A 371 -11.10 -14.70 -12.25
CA TYR A 371 -10.14 -15.78 -12.42
C TYR A 371 -9.86 -16.52 -11.10
N PHE A 372 -9.58 -15.79 -10.01
CA PHE A 372 -9.29 -16.41 -8.72
C PHE A 372 -10.52 -17.06 -8.06
N LEU A 373 -11.70 -16.47 -8.23
CA LEU A 373 -12.95 -17.08 -7.76
C LEU A 373 -13.24 -18.37 -8.52
N GLU A 374 -13.11 -18.38 -9.85
CA GLU A 374 -13.32 -19.58 -10.66
C GLU A 374 -12.34 -20.69 -10.27
N LEU A 375 -11.06 -20.35 -10.04
CA LEU A 375 -10.06 -21.31 -9.55
C LEU A 375 -10.45 -21.93 -8.20
N LEU A 376 -10.94 -21.12 -7.26
CA LEU A 376 -11.33 -21.60 -5.92
C LEU A 376 -12.68 -22.33 -5.92
N VAL A 377 -13.60 -21.96 -6.81
CA VAL A 377 -14.95 -22.51 -6.88
C VAL A 377 -14.99 -23.82 -7.67
N GLN A 378 -14.15 -23.98 -8.70
CA GLN A 378 -14.00 -25.24 -9.43
C GLN A 378 -13.73 -26.43 -8.49
N ASP A 379 -12.92 -26.20 -7.45
CA ASP A 379 -12.57 -27.17 -6.42
C ASP A 379 -13.26 -26.90 -5.07
N SER A 380 -14.44 -26.26 -5.09
CA SER A 380 -15.17 -25.87 -3.86
C SER A 380 -15.43 -27.05 -2.91
N GLU A 381 -15.69 -28.26 -3.43
CA GLU A 381 -15.88 -29.46 -2.63
C GLU A 381 -14.58 -29.86 -1.89
N TRP A 382 -13.43 -29.78 -2.56
CA TRP A 382 -12.13 -30.02 -1.93
C TRP A 382 -11.83 -28.98 -0.85
N LEU A 383 -12.17 -27.71 -1.10
CA LEU A 383 -11.96 -26.63 -0.14
C LEU A 383 -12.82 -26.83 1.12
N ILE A 384 -14.10 -27.18 0.94
CA ILE A 384 -15.02 -27.51 2.03
C ILE A 384 -14.47 -28.69 2.85
N GLN A 385 -14.07 -29.78 2.19
CA GLN A 385 -13.52 -30.97 2.87
C GLN A 385 -12.20 -30.67 3.59
N SER A 386 -11.37 -29.78 3.06
CA SER A 386 -10.11 -29.36 3.69
C SER A 386 -10.37 -28.55 4.96
N ILE A 387 -11.33 -27.62 4.92
CA ILE A 387 -11.75 -26.86 6.11
C ILE A 387 -12.40 -27.80 7.14
N GLU A 388 -13.24 -28.73 6.69
CA GLU A 388 -13.89 -29.72 7.55
C GLU A 388 -12.86 -30.57 8.32
N LYS A 389 -11.80 -31.03 7.65
CA LYS A 389 -10.68 -31.75 8.31
C LYS A 389 -9.95 -30.88 9.34
N VAL A 390 -9.82 -29.58 9.10
CA VAL A 390 -9.21 -28.66 10.07
C VAL A 390 -10.12 -28.49 11.30
N ILE A 391 -11.43 -28.39 11.11
CA ILE A 391 -12.44 -28.32 12.19
C ILE A 391 -12.38 -29.59 13.04
N GLU A 392 -12.35 -30.76 12.40
CA GLU A 392 -12.25 -32.07 13.06
C GLU A 392 -10.95 -32.17 13.87
N LYS A 393 -9.79 -31.89 13.26
CA LYS A 393 -8.48 -31.97 13.94
C LYS A 393 -8.36 -31.05 15.15
N ARG A 394 -9.08 -29.93 15.15
CA ARG A 394 -9.09 -28.96 16.27
C ARG A 394 -10.15 -29.27 17.33
N GLY A 395 -10.97 -30.32 17.15
CA GLY A 395 -12.04 -30.67 18.09
C GLY A 395 -13.11 -29.59 18.20
N LEU A 396 -13.39 -28.87 17.11
CA LEU A 396 -14.27 -27.70 17.12
C LEU A 396 -15.76 -28.05 16.93
N GLU A 397 -16.06 -29.25 16.41
CA GLU A 397 -17.42 -29.79 16.24
C GLU A 397 -17.36 -31.31 15.98
N ASP A 398 -18.13 -32.09 16.73
CA ASP A 398 -18.08 -33.56 16.71
C ASP A 398 -19.14 -34.18 15.79
N ASP A 399 -20.24 -33.46 15.53
CA ASP A 399 -21.31 -33.93 14.65
C ASP A 399 -20.97 -33.65 13.17
N GLN A 400 -21.00 -34.70 12.34
CA GLN A 400 -20.62 -34.62 10.93
C GLN A 400 -21.49 -33.64 10.12
N LEU A 401 -22.80 -33.59 10.39
CA LEU A 401 -23.70 -32.70 9.64
C LEU A 401 -23.45 -31.23 10.01
N LYS A 402 -23.25 -30.95 11.31
CA LYS A 402 -22.89 -29.61 11.79
C LYS A 402 -21.50 -29.20 11.33
N ARG A 403 -20.53 -30.13 11.33
CA ARG A 403 -19.18 -29.90 10.77
C ARG A 403 -19.24 -29.47 9.31
N ASN A 404 -19.96 -30.21 8.46
CA ASN A 404 -20.07 -29.88 7.04
C ASN A 404 -20.77 -28.52 6.83
N ALA A 405 -21.84 -28.24 7.58
CA ALA A 405 -22.53 -26.94 7.53
C ALA A 405 -21.61 -25.78 7.96
N ARG A 406 -20.79 -25.98 8.99
CA ARG A 406 -19.79 -25.02 9.44
C ARG A 406 -18.70 -24.83 8.41
N ALA A 407 -18.19 -25.90 7.81
CA ALA A 407 -17.17 -25.83 6.76
C ALA A 407 -17.67 -25.03 5.56
N LYS A 408 -18.91 -25.26 5.09
CA LYS A 408 -19.53 -24.45 4.03
C LYS A 408 -19.65 -22.97 4.38
N LYS A 409 -20.03 -22.66 5.62
CA LYS A 409 -20.07 -21.29 6.13
C LYS A 409 -18.67 -20.65 6.13
N GLU A 410 -17.65 -21.35 6.63
CA GLU A 410 -16.27 -20.84 6.65
C GLU A 410 -15.71 -20.68 5.22
N THR A 411 -16.07 -21.56 4.28
CA THR A 411 -15.76 -21.39 2.84
C THR A 411 -16.42 -20.13 2.28
N PHE A 412 -17.71 -19.91 2.57
CA PHE A 412 -18.43 -18.70 2.15
C PHE A 412 -17.75 -17.43 2.69
N GLU A 413 -17.41 -17.41 3.98
CA GLU A 413 -16.72 -16.28 4.62
C GLU A 413 -15.32 -16.06 4.03
N LEU A 414 -14.57 -17.13 3.71
CA LEU A 414 -13.28 -17.04 3.04
C LEU A 414 -13.39 -16.39 1.65
N LEU A 415 -14.31 -16.87 0.82
CA LEU A 415 -14.56 -16.28 -0.50
C LEU A 415 -15.03 -14.83 -0.38
N GLY A 416 -15.92 -14.54 0.59
CA GLY A 416 -16.34 -13.18 0.91
C GLY A 416 -15.18 -12.27 1.31
N MET A 417 -14.22 -12.76 2.10
CA MET A 417 -13.02 -11.99 2.47
C MET A 417 -12.18 -11.65 1.24
N ILE A 418 -12.02 -12.57 0.30
CA ILE A 418 -11.28 -12.34 -0.95
C ILE A 418 -11.97 -11.26 -1.78
N VAL A 419 -13.28 -11.37 -2.00
CA VAL A 419 -14.07 -10.36 -2.74
C VAL A 419 -13.98 -8.99 -2.04
N THR A 420 -14.13 -8.97 -0.71
CA THR A 420 -14.01 -7.74 0.08
C THR A 420 -12.61 -7.13 -0.06
N ALA A 421 -11.55 -7.93 -0.10
CA ALA A 421 -10.18 -7.44 -0.26
C ALA A 421 -9.98 -6.75 -1.63
N PHE A 422 -10.53 -7.31 -2.71
CA PHE A 422 -10.50 -6.68 -4.03
C PHE A 422 -11.30 -5.37 -4.08
N ILE A 423 -12.53 -5.36 -3.53
CA ILE A 423 -13.38 -4.15 -3.45
C ILE A 423 -12.67 -3.04 -2.67
N ARG A 424 -12.13 -3.37 -1.48
CA ARG A 424 -11.40 -2.39 -0.66
C ARG A 424 -10.12 -1.91 -1.34
N ARG A 425 -9.36 -2.81 -1.98
CA ARG A 425 -8.14 -2.44 -2.72
C ARG A 425 -8.45 -1.43 -3.82
N CYS A 426 -9.48 -1.68 -4.63
CA CYS A 426 -9.95 -0.75 -5.65
C CYS A 426 -10.33 0.59 -5.03
N GLY A 427 -11.19 0.57 -4.01
CA GLY A 427 -11.63 1.77 -3.33
C GLY A 427 -10.48 2.61 -2.77
N ILE A 428 -9.60 2.01 -1.96
CA ILE A 428 -8.45 2.69 -1.34
C ILE A 428 -7.49 3.25 -2.39
N SER A 429 -7.25 2.52 -3.49
CA SER A 429 -6.31 2.94 -4.53
C SER A 429 -6.70 4.27 -5.18
N VAL A 430 -8.00 4.54 -5.33
CA VAL A 430 -8.53 5.79 -5.93
C VAL A 430 -9.12 6.77 -4.92
N ALA A 431 -9.28 6.37 -3.65
CA ALA A 431 -9.89 7.19 -2.60
C ALA A 431 -9.14 8.52 -2.43
N SER A 432 -9.77 9.60 -2.89
CA SER A 432 -9.29 10.97 -2.81
C SER A 432 -10.48 11.93 -2.93
N PRO A 433 -10.58 12.97 -2.07
CA PRO A 433 -11.60 14.01 -2.22
C PRO A 433 -11.63 14.63 -3.62
N HIS A 434 -10.47 14.74 -4.26
CA HIS A 434 -10.32 15.33 -5.60
C HIS A 434 -10.83 14.44 -6.73
N LEU A 435 -10.93 13.13 -6.50
CA LEU A 435 -11.44 12.16 -7.47
C LEU A 435 -12.92 11.80 -7.21
N ALA A 436 -13.49 12.21 -6.07
CA ALA A 436 -14.84 11.82 -5.64
C ALA A 436 -15.91 12.02 -6.71
N ARG A 437 -15.92 13.19 -7.36
CA ARG A 437 -16.88 13.50 -8.45
C ARG A 437 -16.73 12.56 -9.66
N ILE A 438 -15.50 12.22 -10.02
CA ILE A 438 -15.22 11.35 -11.17
C ILE A 438 -15.60 9.91 -10.83
N ILE A 439 -15.26 9.45 -9.63
CA ILE A 439 -15.62 8.13 -9.10
C ILE A 439 -17.15 7.96 -9.13
N GLU A 440 -17.89 8.96 -8.63
CA GLU A 440 -19.36 8.91 -8.63
C GLU A 440 -19.92 8.79 -10.05
N ARG A 441 -19.39 9.53 -11.04
CA ARG A 441 -19.79 9.39 -12.45
C ARG A 441 -19.53 8.00 -13.00
N VAL A 442 -18.35 7.43 -12.74
CA VAL A 442 -17.99 6.08 -13.19
C VAL A 442 -18.95 5.04 -12.61
N ILE A 443 -19.30 5.17 -11.33
CA ILE A 443 -20.20 4.23 -10.64
C ILE A 443 -21.65 4.38 -11.11
N VAL A 444 -22.14 5.60 -11.29
CA VAL A 444 -23.47 5.86 -11.87
C VAL A 444 -23.57 5.33 -13.30
N GLY A 445 -22.50 5.46 -14.09
CA GLY A 445 -22.42 4.92 -15.45
C GLY A 445 -22.32 3.39 -15.52
N ASN A 446 -21.94 2.72 -14.42
CA ASN A 446 -21.76 1.27 -14.34
C ASN A 446 -22.43 0.71 -13.05
N PRO A 447 -23.77 0.72 -12.95
CA PRO A 447 -24.50 0.54 -11.69
C PRO A 447 -24.61 -0.93 -11.25
N THR A 448 -23.54 -1.72 -11.36
CA THR A 448 -23.48 -3.11 -10.87
C THR A 448 -23.33 -3.16 -9.35
N THR A 449 -23.70 -4.29 -8.72
CA THR A 449 -23.57 -4.46 -7.27
C THR A 449 -22.14 -4.23 -6.79
N ILE A 450 -21.13 -4.75 -7.49
CA ILE A 450 -19.73 -4.59 -7.09
C ILE A 450 -19.26 -3.13 -7.12
N TYR A 451 -19.66 -2.33 -8.12
CA TYR A 451 -19.31 -0.92 -8.22
C TYR A 451 -19.92 -0.10 -7.08
N ARG A 452 -21.16 -0.40 -6.69
CA ARG A 452 -21.82 0.24 -5.53
C ARG A 452 -21.16 -0.14 -4.21
N LEU A 453 -20.68 -1.38 -4.08
CA LEU A 453 -19.88 -1.80 -2.93
C LEU A 453 -18.50 -1.13 -2.90
N VAL A 454 -17.88 -0.85 -4.05
CA VAL A 454 -16.67 0.00 -4.11
C VAL A 454 -16.96 1.42 -3.63
N LEU A 455 -18.08 2.03 -4.03
CA LEU A 455 -18.47 3.35 -3.52
C LEU A 455 -18.60 3.32 -1.99
N SER A 456 -19.28 2.30 -1.48
CA SER A 456 -19.46 2.11 -0.03
C SER A 456 -18.12 1.93 0.67
N ALA A 457 -17.19 1.17 0.09
CA ALA A 457 -15.84 1.04 0.62
C ALA A 457 -15.13 2.40 0.67
N ILE A 458 -15.16 3.20 -0.41
CA ILE A 458 -14.55 4.53 -0.47
C ILE A 458 -15.12 5.47 0.60
N ASP A 459 -16.45 5.53 0.72
CA ASP A 459 -17.13 6.40 1.68
C ASP A 459 -16.77 6.00 3.13
N LEU A 460 -16.67 4.70 3.40
CA LEU A 460 -16.32 4.13 4.71
C LEU A 460 -14.82 4.21 5.03
N GLU A 461 -13.97 4.61 4.10
CA GLU A 461 -12.53 4.77 4.36
C GLU A 461 -12.19 6.06 5.12
N TYR A 462 -13.12 6.94 5.50
CA TYR A 462 -12.81 8.18 6.24
C TYR A 462 -13.68 8.40 7.46
N GLN A 463 -13.18 9.18 8.44
CA GLN A 463 -13.96 9.60 9.60
C GLN A 463 -15.27 10.28 9.16
N GLY A 464 -16.41 9.74 9.61
CA GLY A 464 -17.73 10.23 9.23
C GLY A 464 -18.32 9.60 7.97
N GLY A 465 -17.74 8.51 7.44
CA GLY A 465 -18.29 7.74 6.33
C GLY A 465 -19.73 7.22 6.53
N LEU A 466 -20.18 7.09 7.79
CA LEU A 466 -21.55 6.70 8.15
C LEU A 466 -22.52 7.89 8.35
N LYS A 467 -22.17 9.09 7.87
CA LYS A 467 -23.06 10.28 8.00
C LYS A 467 -24.31 10.15 7.13
N ASP A 468 -24.19 9.64 5.91
CA ASP A 468 -25.30 9.42 5.00
C ASP A 468 -25.68 7.94 4.97
N LEU A 469 -26.75 7.59 5.69
CA LEU A 469 -27.24 6.21 5.75
C LEU A 469 -28.20 5.86 4.61
N SER A 470 -28.66 6.84 3.83
CA SER A 470 -29.64 6.60 2.77
C SER A 470 -29.07 5.67 1.69
N LYS A 471 -27.86 5.98 1.20
CA LYS A 471 -27.16 5.17 0.20
C LYS A 471 -26.92 3.73 0.66
N LEU A 472 -26.55 3.55 1.94
CA LEU A 472 -26.30 2.23 2.51
C LEU A 472 -27.59 1.42 2.63
N ARG A 473 -28.68 2.06 3.05
CA ARG A 473 -30.01 1.45 3.14
C ARG A 473 -30.52 1.01 1.78
N ASP A 474 -30.45 1.89 0.78
CA ASP A 474 -30.89 1.61 -0.58
C ASP A 474 -30.10 0.43 -1.17
N LEU A 475 -28.77 0.43 -0.98
CA LEU A 475 -27.92 -0.69 -1.40
C LEU A 475 -28.27 -1.99 -0.69
N ASN A 476 -28.44 -1.98 0.64
CA ASN A 476 -28.78 -3.17 1.42
C ASN A 476 -30.14 -3.77 0.99
N GLN A 477 -31.10 -2.91 0.65
CA GLN A 477 -32.41 -3.33 0.16
C GLN A 477 -32.32 -3.97 -1.24
N ASP A 478 -31.52 -3.39 -2.13
CA ASP A 478 -31.34 -3.91 -3.50
C ASP A 478 -30.65 -5.27 -3.50
N ILE A 479 -29.66 -5.46 -2.63
CA ILE A 479 -28.89 -6.71 -2.54
C ILE A 479 -29.50 -7.73 -1.59
N LYS A 480 -30.74 -7.55 -1.13
CA LYS A 480 -31.34 -8.38 -0.06
C LYS A 480 -31.38 -9.89 -0.32
N ASN A 481 -31.40 -10.29 -1.59
CA ASN A 481 -31.41 -11.70 -2.02
C ASN A 481 -30.00 -12.22 -2.35
N ASN A 482 -28.97 -11.40 -2.16
CA ASN A 482 -27.58 -11.71 -2.44
C ASN A 482 -26.80 -11.78 -1.12
N SER A 483 -26.69 -12.99 -0.58
CA SER A 483 -26.07 -13.23 0.72
C SER A 483 -24.63 -12.73 0.77
N LEU A 484 -23.85 -12.96 -0.29
CA LEU A 484 -22.46 -12.51 -0.39
C LEU A 484 -22.36 -10.99 -0.38
N ALA A 485 -23.13 -10.29 -1.21
CA ALA A 485 -23.11 -8.83 -1.26
C ALA A 485 -23.55 -8.21 0.08
N GLN A 486 -24.61 -8.74 0.70
CA GLN A 486 -25.01 -8.30 2.05
C GLN A 486 -23.91 -8.51 3.08
N TRP A 487 -23.28 -9.68 3.07
CA TRP A 487 -22.19 -9.99 3.99
C TRP A 487 -21.01 -9.03 3.81
N ILE A 488 -20.62 -8.75 2.56
CA ILE A 488 -19.56 -7.78 2.24
C ILE A 488 -19.93 -6.38 2.76
N LEU A 489 -21.15 -5.89 2.49
CA LEU A 489 -21.59 -4.58 2.97
C LEU A 489 -21.51 -4.49 4.50
N ARG A 490 -21.99 -5.52 5.21
CA ARG A 490 -21.91 -5.61 6.66
C ARG A 490 -20.46 -5.60 7.15
N GLN A 491 -19.55 -6.31 6.48
CA GLN A 491 -18.12 -6.32 6.82
C GLN A 491 -17.46 -4.94 6.65
N LEU A 492 -17.75 -4.23 5.55
CA LEU A 492 -17.22 -2.89 5.32
C LEU A 492 -17.65 -1.93 6.44
N VAL A 493 -18.93 -1.98 6.81
CA VAL A 493 -19.49 -1.15 7.88
C VAL A 493 -18.95 -1.54 9.25
N LEU A 494 -18.82 -2.84 9.53
CA LEU A 494 -18.24 -3.35 10.75
C LEU A 494 -16.79 -2.87 10.89
N ALA A 495 -15.98 -2.96 9.83
CA ALA A 495 -14.61 -2.49 9.82
C ALA A 495 -14.53 -0.98 10.10
N HIS A 496 -15.43 -0.18 9.49
CA HIS A 496 -15.51 1.26 9.77
C HIS A 496 -15.78 1.55 11.25
N MET A 497 -16.77 0.88 11.86
CA MET A 497 -17.14 1.10 13.26
C MET A 497 -16.03 0.70 14.25
N HIS A 498 -15.10 -0.17 13.86
CA HIS A 498 -13.92 -0.50 14.65
C HIS A 498 -12.76 0.48 14.43
N LEU A 499 -12.68 1.13 13.27
CA LEU A 499 -11.56 2.01 12.91
C LEU A 499 -11.82 3.49 13.16
N TYR A 500 -13.08 3.91 13.23
CA TYR A 500 -13.48 5.31 13.31
C TYR A 500 -14.41 5.56 14.49
N SER A 501 -14.38 6.80 15.00
CA SER A 501 -15.32 7.19 16.05
C SER A 501 -16.71 7.31 15.45
N THR A 502 -17.66 6.59 16.03
CA THR A 502 -19.07 6.60 15.63
C THR A 502 -19.92 6.76 16.88
N THR A 503 -20.91 7.66 16.83
CA THR A 503 -21.80 7.89 17.97
C THR A 503 -22.65 6.63 18.28
N HIS A 504 -23.03 6.44 19.55
CA HIS A 504 -23.89 5.31 19.93
C HIS A 504 -25.19 5.25 19.13
N ILE A 505 -25.79 6.41 18.85
CA ILE A 505 -27.03 6.51 18.05
C ILE A 505 -26.80 6.04 16.62
N GLN A 506 -25.72 6.48 15.98
CA GLN A 506 -25.39 6.03 14.62
C GLN A 506 -25.08 4.52 14.59
N LYS A 507 -24.31 4.00 15.55
CA LYS A 507 -24.04 2.55 15.66
C LYS A 507 -25.31 1.74 15.74
N GLN A 508 -26.23 2.11 16.64
CA GLN A 508 -27.52 1.41 16.79
C GLN A 508 -28.35 1.45 15.51
N ARG A 509 -28.45 2.62 14.86
CA ARG A 509 -29.22 2.77 13.60
C ARG A 509 -28.65 1.91 12.49
N VAL A 510 -27.33 1.94 12.30
CA VAL A 510 -26.64 1.19 11.25
C VAL A 510 -26.72 -0.31 11.48
N CYS A 511 -26.48 -0.76 12.71
CA CYS A 511 -26.60 -2.17 13.07
C CYS A 511 -28.03 -2.69 12.88
N ALA A 512 -29.04 -1.90 13.23
CA ALA A 512 -30.45 -2.27 13.01
C ALA A 512 -30.78 -2.38 11.51
N GLU A 513 -30.31 -1.43 10.69
CA GLU A 513 -30.55 -1.42 9.24
C GLU A 513 -29.89 -2.62 8.55
N LEU A 514 -28.71 -3.03 9.00
CA LEU A 514 -27.92 -4.08 8.36
C LEU A 514 -28.04 -5.45 9.03
N SER A 515 -28.87 -5.58 10.05
CA SER A 515 -29.00 -6.80 10.88
C SER A 515 -27.64 -7.28 11.45
N ILE A 516 -26.88 -6.35 12.05
CA ILE A 516 -25.65 -6.64 12.78
C ILE A 516 -25.97 -6.68 14.27
N ASP A 517 -25.64 -7.79 14.92
CA ASP A 517 -25.87 -7.95 16.36
C ASP A 517 -24.91 -7.08 17.16
N ILE A 518 -25.38 -6.42 18.22
CA ILE A 518 -24.53 -5.58 19.09
C ILE A 518 -24.24 -6.35 20.38
N HIS A 519 -22.95 -6.59 20.65
CA HIS A 519 -22.51 -7.19 21.91
C HIS A 519 -21.82 -6.13 22.78
N ASN A 520 -22.41 -5.83 23.94
CA ASN A 520 -21.89 -4.85 24.90
C ASN A 520 -20.93 -5.52 25.88
N GLN A 521 -19.64 -5.17 25.86
CA GLN A 521 -18.64 -5.67 26.83
C GLN A 521 -19.02 -5.41 28.30
N ARG A 522 -19.83 -4.38 28.61
CA ARG A 522 -20.33 -4.13 29.97
C ARG A 522 -21.17 -5.28 30.54
N LEU A 523 -21.86 -6.04 29.70
CA LEU A 523 -22.59 -7.25 30.13
C LEU A 523 -21.61 -8.36 30.53
N VAL A 524 -20.48 -8.49 29.83
CA VAL A 524 -19.43 -9.48 30.16
C VAL A 524 -18.75 -9.13 31.48
N GLU A 525 -18.48 -7.86 31.79
CA GLU A 525 -17.95 -7.46 33.11
C GLU A 525 -18.95 -7.64 34.26
N LEU A 526 -20.25 -7.50 33.99
CA LEU A 526 -21.31 -7.78 34.95
C LEU A 526 -21.51 -9.29 35.16
N GLU A 527 -21.56 -10.08 34.08
CA GLU A 527 -21.66 -11.53 34.12
C GLU A 527 -20.41 -12.19 34.70
N THR A 528 -19.20 -11.65 34.45
CA THR A 528 -17.95 -12.12 35.09
C THR A 528 -17.80 -11.66 36.54
N LYS A 529 -18.45 -10.55 36.95
CA LYS A 529 -18.55 -10.18 38.37
C LYS A 529 -19.57 -11.04 39.12
N ASP A 530 -20.69 -11.40 38.49
CA ASP A 530 -21.71 -12.26 39.10
C ASP A 530 -21.25 -13.73 39.14
N SER A 531 -20.55 -14.23 38.13
CA SER A 531 -19.94 -15.57 38.18
C SER A 531 -18.74 -15.67 39.14
N LYS A 532 -18.08 -14.56 39.47
CA LYS A 532 -17.10 -14.50 40.59
C LYS A 532 -17.73 -14.33 41.97
N ARG A 533 -19.03 -14.04 42.07
CA ARG A 533 -19.75 -13.90 43.35
C ARG A 533 -20.49 -15.17 43.80
N VAL A 534 -20.55 -16.21 42.96
CA VAL A 534 -21.14 -17.52 43.31
C VAL A 534 -20.07 -18.57 43.68
N ALA A 535 -18.80 -18.17 43.75
CA ALA A 535 -17.72 -19.01 44.27
C ALA A 535 -17.17 -18.42 45.58
N HIS A 536 -17.98 -18.47 46.65
CA HIS A 536 -17.51 -18.42 48.03
C HIS A 536 -18.36 -19.34 48.92
#